data_AF-A0A2E7QK13-F1
#
_entry.id   AF-A0A2E7QK13-F1
#
_cell.length_a   1.000
_cell.length_b   1.000
_cell.length_c   1.000
_cell.angle_alpha   90.00
_cell.angle_beta   90.00
_cell.angle_gamma   90.00
#
_symmetry.space_group_name_H-M   'P 1'
#
loop_
_entity.id
_entity.type
_entity.pdbx_description
1 polymer ?
#
loop_
_entity_poly.entity_id
_entity_poly.type
_entity_poly.pdbx_seq_one_letter_code
_entity_poly.pdbx_strand_id
1 'polypeptide(L)' 'MRGWIRALEEAGVLHEIDAEVHWDCELGTVTRKVFGRADGPVPLFNNITDHQDTASRRSTERT' A
#
# COMPACT_ATOMS: atom_id res chain seq x y z
N MET A 1 11.35 -1.44 -8.85
CA MET A 1 10.11 -0.92 -8.26
C MET A 1 10.27 -0.53 -6.78
N ARG A 2 10.90 -1.35 -5.92
CA ARG A 2 11.07 -1.05 -4.47
C ARG A 2 11.77 0.29 -4.15
N GLY A 3 12.68 0.78 -5.00
CA GLY A 3 13.31 2.10 -4.83
C GLY A 3 12.32 3.28 -4.86
N TRP A 4 11.24 3.19 -5.64
CA TRP A 4 10.20 4.23 -5.67
C TRP A 4 9.37 4.24 -4.38
N ILE A 5 9.10 3.08 -3.80
CA ILE A 5 8.39 2.98 -2.50
C ILE A 5 9.22 3.65 -1.42
N ARG A 6 10.54 3.42 -1.41
CA ARG A 6 11.46 4.08 -0.47
C ARG A 6 11.47 5.61 -0.64
N ALA A 7 11.47 6.12 -1.86
CA ALA A 7 11.40 7.56 -2.10
C ALA A 7 10.09 8.18 -1.57
N LEU A 8 8.97 7.47 -1.67
CA LEU A 8 7.68 7.90 -1.10
C LEU A 8 7.66 7.84 0.43
N GLU A 9 8.33 6.85 1.01
CA GLU A 9 8.54 6.73 2.47
C GLU A 9 9.41 7.89 3.00
N GLU A 10 10.53 8.19 2.32
CA GLU A 10 11.42 9.32 2.65
C GLU A 10 10.72 10.68 2.48
N ALA A 11 9.78 10.80 1.53
CA ALA A 11 8.94 11.98 1.36
C ALA A 11 7.81 12.11 2.40
N GLY A 12 7.59 11.09 3.25
CA GLY A 12 6.57 11.11 4.30
C GLY A 12 5.12 11.08 3.80
N VAL A 13 4.90 10.71 2.54
CA VAL A 13 3.56 10.70 1.91
C VAL A 13 2.92 9.30 1.90
N LEU A 14 3.69 8.28 2.29
CA LEU A 14 3.23 6.89 2.29
C LEU A 14 2.41 6.60 3.56
N HIS A 15 1.28 5.91 3.40
CA HIS A 15 0.45 5.42 4.49
C HIS A 15 0.29 3.91 4.41
N GLU A 16 0.81 3.19 5.40
CA GLU A 16 0.76 1.73 5.46
C GLU A 16 -0.60 1.24 5.98
N ILE A 17 -1.15 0.24 5.31
CA ILE A 17 -2.40 -0.43 5.68
C ILE A 17 -2.06 -1.90 5.92
N ASP A 18 -2.01 -2.28 7.20
CA ASP A 18 -1.75 -3.65 7.65
C ASP A 18 -3.03 -4.48 7.82
N ALA A 19 -4.19 -3.81 7.80
CA ALA A 19 -5.49 -4.48 7.78
C ALA A 19 -5.63 -5.31 6.50
N GLU A 20 -6.28 -6.47 6.60
CA GLU A 20 -6.60 -7.28 5.43
C GLU A 20 -7.55 -6.51 4.51
N VAL A 21 -7.22 -6.45 3.23
CA VAL A 21 -8.03 -5.80 2.19
C VAL A 21 -8.31 -6.79 1.07
N HIS A 22 -9.57 -6.89 0.68
CA HIS A 22 -9.98 -7.74 -0.42
C HIS A 22 -9.60 -7.10 -1.76
N TRP A 23 -9.01 -7.88 -2.66
CA TRP A 23 -8.55 -7.37 -3.95
C TRP A 23 -9.73 -7.02 -4.88
N ASP A 24 -10.85 -7.74 -4.77
CA ASP A 24 -12.05 -7.47 -5.56
C ASP A 24 -12.79 -6.24 -5.03
N CYS A 25 -12.80 -5.19 -5.85
CA CYS A 25 -13.47 -3.90 -5.66
C CYS A 25 -13.05 -3.07 -4.44
N GLU A 26 -12.73 -3.65 -3.28
CA GLU A 26 -12.38 -2.93 -2.06
C GLU A 26 -11.08 -2.14 -2.23
N LEU A 27 -10.00 -2.80 -2.68
CA LEU A 27 -8.70 -2.15 -2.93
C LEU A 27 -8.84 -0.95 -3.87
N GLY A 28 -9.58 -1.10 -4.96
CA GLY A 28 -9.87 -0.02 -5.90
C GLY A 28 -10.71 1.10 -5.29
N THR A 29 -11.70 0.76 -4.46
CA THR A 29 -12.56 1.72 -3.76
C THR A 29 -11.77 2.57 -2.77
N VAL A 30 -10.92 1.95 -1.96
CA VAL A 30 -10.03 2.65 -1.03
C VAL A 30 -9.12 3.59 -1.80
N THR A 31 -8.46 3.08 -2.85
CA THR A 31 -7.55 3.84 -3.70
C THR A 31 -8.23 5.07 -4.31
N ARG A 32 -9.44 4.92 -4.88
CA ARG A 32 -10.21 6.02 -5.48
C ARG A 32 -10.66 7.05 -4.45
N LYS A 33 -11.03 6.62 -3.25
CA LYS A 33 -11.42 7.53 -2.16
C LYS A 33 -10.25 8.36 -1.65
N VAL A 34 -9.06 7.77 -1.62
CA VAL A 34 -7.83 8.44 -1.18
C VAL A 34 -7.36 9.43 -2.25
N PHE A 35 -7.22 9.00 -3.50
CA PHE A 35 -6.80 9.88 -4.60
C PHE A 35 -7.88 10.87 -5.05
N GLY A 36 -9.15 10.66 -4.68
CA GLY A 36 -10.20 11.65 -4.85
C GLY A 36 -10.04 12.87 -3.94
N ARG A 37 -9.12 12.81 -2.97
CA ARG A 37 -8.70 13.95 -2.15
C ARG A 37 -7.41 14.51 -2.76
N ALA A 38 -7.38 15.82 -3.04
CA ALA A 38 -6.29 16.47 -3.77
C ALA A 38 -4.89 16.18 -3.19
N ASP A 39 -4.78 16.04 -1.86
CA ASP A 39 -3.54 15.79 -1.12
C ASP A 39 -3.62 14.51 -0.26
N GLY A 40 -4.33 13.48 -0.73
CA GLY A 40 -4.44 12.21 -0.01
C GLY A 40 -3.09 11.47 0.07
N PRO A 41 -2.78 10.80 1.20
CA PRO A 41 -1.56 10.01 1.32
C PRO A 41 -1.57 8.83 0.34
N VAL A 42 -0.40 8.30 -0.03
CA VAL A 42 -0.31 7.14 -0.92
C VAL A 42 -0.50 5.86 -0.10
N PRO A 43 -1.59 5.08 -0.29
CA PRO A 43 -1.80 3.85 0.47
C PRO A 43 -0.85 2.74 0.00
N LEU A 44 -0.20 2.07 0.94
CA LEU A 44 0.54 0.82 0.73
C LEU A 44 -0.19 -0.31 1.46
N PHE A 45 -0.76 -1.24 0.71
CA PHE A 45 -1.46 -2.40 1.25
C PHE A 45 -0.46 -3.54 1.53
N ASN A 46 -0.26 -3.86 2.81
CA ASN A 46 0.68 -4.91 3.24
C ASN A 46 0.03 -6.31 3.31
N ASN A 47 -1.30 -6.37 3.32
CA ASN A 47 -2.09 -7.55 3.64
C ASN A 47 -3.30 -7.64 2.69
N ILE A 48 -3.13 -8.30 1.54
CA ILE A 48 -4.19 -8.46 0.53
C ILE A 48 -4.65 -9.92 0.51
N THR A 49 -5.97 -10.14 0.59
CA THR A 49 -6.56 -11.49 0.57
C THR A 49 -5.99 -12.33 -0.58
N ASP A 50 -5.63 -13.58 -0.30
CA ASP A 50 -4.98 -14.56 -1.20
C ASP A 50 -3.54 -14.21 -1.67
N HIS A 51 -2.95 -13.11 -1.23
CA HIS A 51 -1.64 -12.63 -1.73
C HIS A 51 -0.55 -12.60 -0.66
N GLN A 52 -0.79 -13.21 0.52
CA GLN A 52 0.14 -13.15 1.67
C GLN A 52 1.49 -13.81 1.42
N ASP A 53 1.50 -14.86 0.59
CA ASP A 53 2.70 -15.65 0.30
C ASP A 53 3.35 -15.28 -1.04
N THR A 54 2.97 -14.14 -1.62
CA THR A 54 3.50 -13.69 -2.92
C THR A 54 4.77 -12.86 -2.77
N ALA A 55 5.66 -12.94 -3.76
CA ALA A 55 6.93 -12.19 -3.80
C ALA A 55 6.74 -10.65 -3.85
N SER A 56 5.52 -10.18 -4.08
CA SER A 56 5.16 -8.76 -4.14
C SER A 56 5.04 -8.11 -2.77
N ARG A 57 5.02 -8.89 -1.68
CA ARG A 57 4.93 -8.34 -0.32
C ARG A 57 6.15 -7.47 0.01
N ARG A 58 5.95 -6.46 0.85
CA ARG A 58 7.06 -5.73 1.46
C ARG A 58 7.81 -6.72 2.35
N SER A 59 9.08 -6.98 2.04
CA SER A 59 9.96 -7.76 2.89
C SER A 59 10.07 -7.01 4.21
N THR A 60 9.60 -7.59 5.31
CA THR A 60 9.77 -7.05 6.66
C THR A 60 11.19 -7.34 7.14
N GLU A 61 12.21 -7.00 6.37
CA GLU A 61 13.59 -6.90 6.86
C GLU A 61 13.77 -5.49 7.40
N ARG A 62 13.34 -5.30 8.65
CA ARG A 62 13.81 -4.19 9.48
C ARG A 62 15.17 -4.61 10.04
N THR A 63 16.25 -4.14 9.44
CA THR A 63 17.61 -4.11 10.00
C THR A 63 18.16 -2.72 9.84
#